data_AF-A0A6G2DFN4-F1
#
_entry.id   AF-A0A6G2DFN4-F1
#
_cell.length_a   1.000
_cell.length_b   1.000
_cell.length_c   1.000
_cell.angle_alpha   90.00
_cell.angle_beta   90.00
_cell.angle_gamma   90.00
#
_symmetry.space_group_name_H-M   'P 1'
#
loop_
_entity.id
_entity.type
_entity.pdbx_description
1 polymer ?
#
loop_
_entity_poly.entity_id
_entity_poly.type
_entity_poly.pdbx_seq_one_letter_code
_entity_poly.pdbx_strand_id
1 'polypeptide(L)' 'YFEKGIGQELLENFGKQAYFSSRNLKKPDEDKFYTYEDFNYDSSVVLYETEYTSKVYKDGQYFDNHVKYKKIRLDE' A
#
# COMPACT_ATOMS: atom_id res chain seq x y z
N TYR A 1 3.54 34.06 -19.15
CA TYR A 1 4.08 32.98 -18.30
C TYR A 1 2.90 32.10 -17.92
N PHE A 2 2.75 30.93 -18.53
CA PHE A 2 1.69 29.98 -18.18
C PHE A 2 2.12 29.17 -16.96
N GLU A 3 1.31 29.13 -15.91
CA GLU A 3 1.45 28.18 -14.80
C GLU A 3 1.50 26.76 -15.38
N LYS A 4 2.57 26.03 -15.08
CA LYS A 4 2.66 24.61 -15.44
C LYS A 4 1.54 23.87 -14.69
N GLY A 5 0.55 23.38 -15.44
CA GLY A 5 -0.52 22.58 -14.87
C GLY A 5 0.00 21.24 -14.35
N ILE A 6 -0.66 20.69 -13.33
CA ILE A 6 -0.34 19.40 -12.69
C ILE A 6 -0.11 18.28 -13.72
N GLY A 7 -0.85 18.27 -14.84
CA GLY A 7 -0.67 17.29 -15.91
C GLY A 7 0.71 17.34 -16.59
N GLN A 8 1.33 18.51 -16.64
CA GLN A 8 2.65 18.73 -17.25
C GLN A 8 3.77 18.33 -16.29
N GLU A 9 3.61 18.58 -14.99
CA GLU A 9 4.53 18.09 -13.95
C GLU A 9 4.52 16.56 -13.82
N LEU A 10 3.35 15.94 -13.99
CA LEU A 10 3.21 14.48 -14.00
C LEU A 10 3.92 13.87 -15.21
N LEU A 11 3.75 14.45 -16.41
CA LEU A 11 4.46 13.99 -17.61
C LEU A 11 5.98 14.15 -17.48
N GLU A 12 6.45 15.28 -16.95
CA GLU A 12 7.88 15.53 -16.69
C GLU A 12 8.47 14.61 -15.61
N ASN A 13 7.65 14.07 -14.70
CA ASN A 13 8.05 13.13 -13.65
C ASN A 13 7.96 11.65 -14.05
N PHE A 14 7.14 11.28 -15.05
CA PHE A 14 6.97 9.88 -15.47
C PHE A 14 8.29 9.23 -15.96
N GLY A 15 9.25 10.02 -16.43
CA GLY A 15 10.60 9.55 -16.79
C GLY A 15 11.63 9.61 -15.65
N LYS A 16 11.31 10.27 -14.52
CA LYS A 16 12.21 10.40 -13.37
C LYS A 16 11.90 9.31 -12.36
N GLN A 17 12.37 8.09 -12.63
CA GLN A 17 12.33 6.94 -11.70
C GLN A 17 12.99 7.18 -10.31
N ALA A 18 13.54 8.38 -10.04
CA ALA A 18 14.45 8.61 -8.93
C ALA A 18 13.82 9.12 -7.62
N TYR A 19 12.56 9.55 -7.59
CA TYR A 19 11.99 10.15 -6.37
C TYR A 19 11.19 9.20 -5.47
N PHE A 20 10.71 8.07 -5.98
CA PHE A 20 9.90 7.12 -5.19
C PHE A 20 10.68 5.95 -4.60
N SER A 21 11.96 5.79 -4.96
CA SER A 21 12.84 4.86 -4.25
C SER A 21 13.98 5.66 -3.62
N SER A 22 13.77 6.08 -2.38
CA SER A 22 14.89 6.60 -1.59
C SER A 22 15.95 5.51 -1.49
N ARG A 23 17.09 5.72 -2.14
CA ARG A 23 18.22 4.79 -2.13
C ARG A 23 18.87 4.66 -0.73
N ASN A 24 18.44 5.50 0.23
CA ASN A 24 18.98 5.57 1.58
C ASN A 24 18.02 5.03 2.66
N LEU A 25 16.77 4.71 2.31
CA LEU A 25 15.82 4.11 3.24
C LEU A 25 15.95 2.58 3.16
N LYS A 26 16.23 1.93 4.30
CA LYS A 26 16.09 0.48 4.40
C LYS A 26 14.63 0.15 4.06
N LYS A 27 14.44 -0.66 3.02
CA LYS A 27 13.10 -1.16 2.70
C LYS A 27 12.66 -2.08 3.84
N PRO A 28 11.40 -2.02 4.28
CA PRO A 28 10.88 -3.03 5.19
C PRO A 28 10.93 -4.40 4.49
N ASP A 29 11.30 -5.44 5.25
CA ASP A 29 11.09 -6.81 4.81
C ASP A 29 9.58 -7.09 4.78
N GLU A 30 9.10 -7.67 3.68
CA GLU A 30 7.69 -7.97 3.47
C GLU A 30 7.53 -9.47 3.19
N ASP A 31 6.93 -10.18 4.15
CA ASP A 31 6.53 -11.57 3.98
C ASP A 31 5.03 -11.65 3.68
N LYS A 32 4.66 -12.40 2.63
CA LYS A 32 3.27 -12.61 2.21
C LYS A 32 2.83 -14.03 2.50
N PHE A 33 1.83 -14.17 3.37
CA PHE A 33 1.19 -15.44 3.68
C PHE A 33 -0.26 -15.41 3.20
N TYR A 34 -0.64 -16.40 2.39
CA TYR A 34 -2.02 -16.58 1.93
C TYR A 34 -2.64 -17.71 2.74
N THR A 35 -3.61 -17.39 3.58
CA THR A 35 -4.38 -18.36 4.37
C THR A 35 -5.87 -18.10 4.20
N TYR A 36 -6.67 -19.15 4.43
CA TYR A 36 -8.13 -19.06 4.49
C TYR A 36 -8.63 -18.73 5.90
N GLU A 37 -7.74 -18.72 6.90
CA GLU A 37 -8.08 -18.43 8.29
C GLU A 37 -7.98 -16.94 8.60
N ASP A 38 -8.93 -16.43 9.39
CA ASP A 38 -8.89 -15.05 9.87
C ASP A 38 -7.86 -14.89 11.00
N PHE A 39 -6.94 -13.94 10.84
CA PHE A 39 -6.02 -13.56 11.91
C PHE A 39 -6.72 -12.67 12.94
N ASN A 40 -7.21 -13.32 14.01
CA ASN A 40 -7.81 -12.63 15.15
C ASN A 40 -6.74 -12.25 16.18
N TYR A 41 -6.20 -11.03 16.01
CA TYR A 41 -5.33 -10.40 17.02
C TYR A 41 -6.15 -9.83 18.17
N ASP A 42 -5.59 -9.92 19.38
CA ASP A 42 -6.16 -9.26 20.56
C ASP A 42 -6.17 -7.73 20.37
N SER A 43 -7.24 -7.05 20.78
CA SER A 43 -7.37 -5.61 20.58
C SER A 43 -6.31 -4.80 21.34
N SER A 44 -5.73 -5.35 22.41
CA SER A 44 -4.67 -4.71 23.18
C SER A 44 -3.35 -4.55 22.40
N VAL A 45 -3.11 -5.39 21.38
CA VAL A 45 -1.88 -5.34 20.56
C VAL A 45 -2.07 -4.58 19.24
N VAL A 46 -3.30 -4.19 18.89
CA VAL A 46 -3.59 -3.43 17.66
C VAL A 46 -3.35 -1.94 17.90
N LEU A 47 -2.39 -1.37 17.17
CA LEU A 47 -2.03 0.05 17.26
C LEU A 47 -2.85 0.92 16.31
N TYR A 48 -3.27 0.35 15.18
CA TYR A 48 -4.04 1.05 14.16
C TYR A 48 -4.82 0.04 13.31
N GLU A 49 -6.06 0.37 12.98
CA GLU A 49 -6.91 -0.41 12.08
C GLU A 49 -7.60 0.53 11.09
N THR A 50 -7.67 0.11 9.83
CA THR A 50 -8.45 0.79 8.80
C THR A 50 -8.99 -0.22 7.79
N GLU A 51 -10.12 0.12 7.19
CA GLU A 51 -10.77 -0.69 6.16
C GLU A 51 -10.87 0.13 4.89
N TYR A 52 -10.56 -0.50 3.76
CA TYR A 52 -10.69 0.12 2.45
C TYR A 52 -11.06 -0.91 1.38
N THR A 53 -11.71 -0.45 0.32
CA THR A 53 -11.99 -1.28 -0.86
C THR A 53 -10.83 -1.16 -1.84
N SER A 54 -10.09 -2.25 -2.01
CA SER A 54 -9.08 -2.40 -3.04
C SER A 54 -9.68 -2.95 -4.34
N LYS A 55 -8.97 -2.80 -5.46
CA LYS A 55 -9.33 -3.46 -6.72
C LYS A 55 -8.30 -4.54 -7.04
N VAL A 56 -8.77 -5.78 -7.22
CA VAL A 56 -7.95 -6.92 -7.62
C VAL A 56 -8.21 -7.20 -9.09
N TYR A 57 -7.15 -7.30 -9.89
CA TYR A 57 -7.25 -7.67 -11.30
C TYR A 57 -7.14 -9.18 -11.45
N LYS A 58 -8.18 -9.80 -12.01
CA LYS A 58 -8.22 -11.24 -12.27
C LYS A 58 -8.97 -11.49 -13.58
N ASP A 59 -8.44 -12.37 -14.43
CA ASP A 59 -9.11 -12.82 -15.66
C ASP A 59 -9.63 -11.69 -16.56
N GLY A 60 -8.86 -10.59 -16.69
CA GLY A 60 -9.23 -9.47 -17.55
C GLY A 60 -10.13 -8.41 -16.91
N GLN A 61 -10.59 -8.61 -15.68
CA GLN A 61 -11.54 -7.73 -15.00
C GLN A 61 -11.04 -7.31 -13.62
N TYR A 62 -11.54 -6.16 -13.15
CA TYR A 62 -11.29 -5.67 -11.80
C TYR A 62 -12.46 -6.04 -10.88
N PHE A 63 -12.13 -6.65 -9.76
CA PHE A 63 -13.07 -7.00 -8.70
C PHE A 63 -12.80 -6.16 -7.47
N ASP A 64 -13.86 -5.69 -6.84
CA ASP A 64 -13.76 -5.02 -5.55
C ASP A 64 -13.41 -6.06 -4.48
N ASN A 65 -12.35 -5.76 -3.73
CA ASN A 65 -11.84 -6.62 -2.67
C ASN A 65 -11.74 -5.79 -1.39
N HIS A 66 -12.55 -6.16 -0.39
CA HIS A 66 -12.55 -5.51 0.90
C HIS A 66 -11.28 -5.90 1.68
N VAL A 67 -10.49 -4.91 2.07
CA VAL A 67 -9.22 -5.11 2.77
C VAL A 67 -9.29 -4.45 4.13
N LYS A 68 -8.96 -5.24 5.16
CA LYS A 68 -8.77 -4.79 6.53
C LYS A 68 -7.27 -4.73 6.81
N TYR A 69 -6.74 -3.54 7.04
CA TYR A 69 -5.34 -3.33 7.40
C TYR A 69 -5.24 -3.13 8.90
N LYS A 70 -4.38 -3.92 9.55
CA LYS A 70 -4.06 -3.80 10.98
C LYS A 70 -2.56 -3.63 11.16
N LYS A 71 -2.16 -2.60 11.92
CA LYS A 71 -0.81 -2.47 12.46
C LYS A 71 -0.81 -3.03 13.87
N ILE A 72 -0.07 -4.11 14.08
CA ILE A 72 0.06 -4.77 15.37
C ILE A 72 1.43 -4.49 15.98
N ARG A 73 1.49 -4.49 17.31
CA ARG A 73 2.76 -4.57 18.05
C ARG A 73 3.14 -6.04 18.18
N LEU A 74 4.39 -6.36 17.86
CA LEU A 74 4.98 -7.66 18.20
C LEU A 74 5.64 -7.50 19.57
N ASP A 75 5.29 -8.38 20.51
CA ASP A 75 6.07 -8.56 21.73
C ASP A 75 7.22 -9.53 21.42
N GLU A 76 8.41 -9.28 21.98
CA GLU A 76 9.63 -10.08 21.78
C GLU A 76 9.52 -11.49 22.39
#